data_AF-A0A2S9Z393-F1
#
_entry.id   AF-A0A2S9Z393-F1
#
_cell.length_a   1.000
_cell.length_b   1.000
_cell.length_c   1.000
_cell.angle_alpha   90.00
_cell.angle_beta   90.00
_cell.angle_gamma   90.00
#
_symmetry.space_group_name_H-M   'P 1'
#
loop_
_entity.id
_entity.type
_entity.pdbx_description
1 polymer ?
#
loop_
_entity_poly.entity_id
_entity_poly.type
_entity_poly.pdbx_seq_one_letter_code
_entity_poly.pdbx_strand_id
1 'polypeptide(L)'
;MYTDPPPVAFHPDALAAMDACTGCPALARCAAQALHAGTSLDGRTTAPAAGVIQAGVYCTGDADTAAQLAAIAGTPAPRYQRHRPRPTIPHHCQGCHKPLHPWTRNPEQIPEGHVMHYARGYCTGCRARYRRAKRTTT
;
A
#
# COMPACT_ATOMS: atom_id res chain seq x y z
N MET A 1 5.67 -9.50 25.44
CA MET A 1 6.52 -10.21 24.47
C MET A 1 5.66 -10.51 23.26
N TYR A 2 5.92 -9.85 22.12
CA TYR A 2 5.26 -10.18 20.86
C TYR A 2 6.14 -11.23 20.19
N THR A 3 5.72 -12.49 20.23
CA THR A 3 6.38 -13.58 19.50
C THR A 3 6.16 -13.33 18.01
N ASP A 4 7.25 -13.17 17.25
CA ASP A 4 7.18 -13.18 15.79
C ASP A 4 6.44 -14.46 15.34
N PRO A 5 5.53 -14.37 14.36
CA PRO A 5 4.91 -15.55 13.81
C PRO A 5 5.99 -16.49 13.24
N PRO A 6 5.79 -17.82 13.32
CA PRO A 6 6.74 -18.77 12.76
C PRO A 6 6.94 -18.51 11.27
N PRO A 7 8.14 -18.76 10.72
CA PRO A 7 8.37 -18.62 9.29
C PRO A 7 7.37 -19.51 8.55
N VAL A 8 6.52 -18.88 7.73
CA VAL A 8 5.59 -19.59 6.87
C VAL A 8 6.40 -20.41 5.88
N ALA A 9 6.36 -21.74 6.02
CA ALA A 9 6.93 -22.63 5.03
C ALA A 9 6.26 -22.38 3.67
N PHE A 10 7.06 -22.14 2.65
CA PHE A 10 6.53 -21.93 1.29
C PHE A 10 5.85 -23.19 0.77
N HIS A 11 4.78 -23.00 0.00
CA HIS A 11 4.15 -24.10 -0.75
C HIS A 11 5.18 -24.71 -1.72
N PRO A 12 5.19 -26.04 -1.94
CA PRO A 12 6.13 -26.70 -2.86
C PRO A 12 6.17 -26.07 -4.25
N ASP A 13 5.03 -25.64 -4.79
CA ASP A 13 4.95 -24.96 -6.10
C ASP A 13 5.72 -23.63 -6.12
N ALA A 14 5.73 -22.90 -5.01
CA ALA A 14 6.49 -21.65 -4.91
C ALA A 14 8.00 -21.93 -4.88
N LEU A 15 8.43 -23.01 -4.22
CA LEU A 15 9.83 -23.45 -4.22
C LEU A 15 10.28 -23.86 -5.63
N ALA A 16 9.46 -24.65 -6.34
CA ALA A 16 9.73 -25.08 -7.71
C ALA A 16 9.78 -23.89 -8.69
N ALA A 17 8.87 -22.91 -8.53
CA ALA A 17 8.86 -21.70 -9.34
C ALA A 17 10.08 -20.81 -9.07
N MET A 18 10.53 -20.70 -7.81
CA MET A 18 11.77 -19.99 -7.47
C MET A 18 12.98 -20.67 -8.12
N ASP A 19 13.11 -21.99 -7.99
CA ASP A 19 14.19 -22.77 -8.59
C ASP A 19 14.24 -22.60 -10.11
N ALA A 20 13.10 -22.78 -10.80
CA ALA A 20 12.99 -22.55 -12.23
C ALA A 20 13.36 -21.11 -12.64
N CYS A 21 13.00 -20.12 -11.81
CA CYS A 21 13.32 -18.71 -12.06
C CYS A 21 14.83 -18.44 -12.01
N THR A 22 15.59 -19.15 -11.18
CA THR A 22 17.06 -18.97 -11.07
C THR A 22 17.80 -19.34 -12.36
N GLY A 23 17.23 -20.20 -13.20
CA GLY A 23 17.80 -20.58 -14.50
C GLY A 23 17.66 -19.53 -15.60
N CYS A 24 16.99 -18.40 -15.33
CA CYS A 24 16.76 -17.37 -16.35
C CYS A 24 18.07 -16.62 -16.72
N PRO A 25 18.45 -16.53 -18.00
CA PRO A 25 19.67 -15.82 -18.41
C PRO A 25 19.61 -14.31 -18.16
N ALA A 26 18.42 -13.75 -17.91
CA ALA A 26 18.23 -12.34 -17.60
C ALA A 26 18.20 -12.05 -16.09
N LEU A 27 18.67 -12.96 -15.23
CA LEU A 27 18.52 -12.88 -13.78
C LEU A 27 18.92 -11.54 -13.17
N ALA A 28 20.14 -11.06 -13.47
CA ALA A 28 20.64 -9.78 -12.94
C ALA A 28 19.80 -8.58 -13.39
N ARG A 29 19.37 -8.55 -14.67
CA ARG A 29 18.49 -7.50 -15.19
C ARG A 29 17.10 -7.58 -14.56
N CYS A 30 16.58 -8.78 -14.40
CA CYS A 30 15.30 -9.04 -13.77
C CYS A 30 15.29 -8.57 -12.31
N ALA A 31 16.38 -8.82 -11.58
CA ALA A 31 16.58 -8.35 -10.21
C ALA A 31 16.68 -6.82 -10.13
N ALA A 32 17.41 -6.18 -11.05
CA ALA A 32 17.50 -4.73 -11.12
C ALA A 32 16.13 -4.08 -11.37
N GLN A 33 15.32 -4.67 -12.25
CA GLN A 33 13.94 -4.21 -12.48
C GLN A 33 13.05 -4.45 -11.26
N ALA A 34 13.25 -5.57 -10.55
CA ALA A 34 12.48 -5.94 -9.37
C ALA A 34 12.62 -4.90 -8.24
N LEU A 35 13.79 -4.26 -8.10
CA LEU A 35 14.03 -3.23 -7.09
C LEU A 35 13.10 -2.01 -7.23
N HIS A 36 12.47 -1.82 -8.39
CA HIS A 36 11.60 -0.67 -8.66
C HIS A 36 10.17 -1.07 -9.03
N ALA A 37 9.86 -2.35 -9.18
CA ALA A 37 8.56 -2.82 -9.66
C ALA A 37 7.39 -2.49 -8.72
N GLY A 38 7.65 -2.24 -7.43
CA GLY A 38 6.66 -1.79 -6.46
C GLY A 38 6.48 -0.26 -6.41
N THR A 39 7.13 0.49 -7.29
CA THR A 39 7.01 1.97 -7.34
C THR A 39 5.61 2.37 -7.81
N SER A 40 4.97 3.27 -7.08
CA SER A 40 3.65 3.78 -7.44
C SER A 40 3.71 4.64 -8.71
N LEU A 41 2.63 4.64 -9.50
CA LEU A 41 2.53 5.41 -10.74
C LEU A 41 2.71 6.92 -10.54
N ASP A 42 2.36 7.44 -9.37
CA ASP A 42 2.54 8.85 -8.99
C ASP A 42 3.96 9.16 -8.50
N GLY A 43 4.86 8.17 -8.48
CA GLY A 43 6.25 8.30 -8.03
C GLY A 43 6.40 8.62 -6.53
N ARG A 44 5.31 8.63 -5.76
CA ARG A 44 5.33 9.03 -4.34
C ARG A 44 5.84 7.93 -3.42
N THR A 45 5.82 6.69 -3.87
CA THR A 45 6.35 5.55 -3.13
C THR A 45 7.24 4.72 -4.04
N THR A 46 8.43 4.38 -3.54
CA THR A 46 9.34 3.43 -4.18
C THR A 46 9.38 2.20 -3.29
N ALA A 47 9.25 1.03 -3.89
CA ALA A 47 9.34 -0.27 -3.23
C ALA A 47 9.85 -1.33 -4.21
N PRO A 48 10.49 -2.40 -3.74
CA PRO A 48 10.76 -3.56 -4.58
C PRO A 48 9.44 -4.25 -4.94
N ALA A 49 9.52 -5.22 -5.84
CA ALA A 49 8.42 -6.11 -6.19
C ALA A 49 7.76 -6.71 -4.93
N ALA A 50 6.46 -6.98 -5.00
CA ALA A 50 5.69 -7.55 -3.90
C ALA A 50 4.61 -8.50 -4.44
N GLY A 51 4.46 -9.66 -3.81
CA GLY A 51 3.45 -10.67 -4.17
C GLY A 51 3.79 -11.48 -5.43
N VAL A 52 5.05 -11.51 -5.85
CA VAL A 52 5.52 -12.22 -7.06
C VAL A 52 6.85 -12.92 -6.79
N ILE A 53 7.19 -13.92 -7.61
CA ILE A 53 8.54 -14.47 -7.68
C ILE A 53 9.27 -13.75 -8.81
N GLN A 54 10.40 -13.11 -8.50
CA GLN A 54 11.21 -12.42 -9.48
C GLN A 54 12.70 -12.63 -9.19
N ALA A 55 13.48 -12.95 -10.22
CA ALA A 55 14.90 -13.30 -10.11
C ALA A 55 15.19 -14.40 -9.06
N GLY A 56 14.31 -15.39 -8.93
CA GLY A 56 14.45 -16.49 -7.96
C GLY A 56 14.07 -16.12 -6.52
N VAL A 57 13.58 -14.91 -6.27
CA VAL A 57 13.21 -14.43 -4.93
C VAL A 57 11.69 -14.32 -4.83
N TYR A 58 11.10 -14.86 -3.76
CA TYR A 58 9.72 -14.54 -3.39
C TYR A 58 9.66 -13.13 -2.80
N CYS A 59 9.16 -12.17 -3.57
CA CYS A 59 9.22 -10.76 -3.23
C CYS A 59 8.03 -10.37 -2.32
N THR A 60 8.33 -9.87 -1.12
CA THR A 60 7.34 -9.40 -0.12
C THR A 60 7.22 -7.88 -0.05
N GLY A 61 8.04 -7.14 -0.81
CA GLY A 61 8.03 -5.68 -0.83
C GLY A 61 8.81 -5.01 0.30
N ASP A 62 9.62 -5.77 1.05
CA ASP A 62 10.37 -5.30 2.22
C ASP A 62 11.88 -5.15 1.96
N ALA A 63 12.63 -4.81 3.03
CA ALA A 63 14.07 -4.62 2.94
C ALA A 63 14.83 -5.92 2.67
N ASP A 64 14.33 -7.06 3.13
CA ASP A 64 14.98 -8.35 2.93
C ASP A 64 14.86 -8.76 1.47
N THR A 65 13.68 -8.59 0.88
CA THR A 65 13.47 -8.69 -0.57
C THR A 65 14.43 -7.79 -1.33
N ALA A 66 14.54 -6.52 -0.94
CA ALA A 66 15.43 -5.58 -1.62
C ALA A 66 16.92 -5.97 -1.52
N ALA A 67 17.36 -6.47 -0.36
CA ALA A 67 18.74 -6.89 -0.17
C ALA A 67 19.10 -8.09 -1.04
N GLN A 68 18.21 -9.09 -1.13
CA GLN A 68 18.39 -10.25 -2.00
C GLN A 68 18.46 -9.85 -3.48
N LEU A 69 17.52 -9.00 -3.93
CA LEU A 69 17.49 -8.52 -5.32
C LEU A 69 18.72 -7.67 -5.66
N ALA A 70 19.18 -6.81 -4.74
CA ALA A 70 20.38 -6.00 -4.90
C ALA A 70 21.64 -6.86 -5.07
N ALA A 71 21.77 -7.92 -4.26
CA ALA A 71 22.87 -8.87 -4.38
C ALA A 71 22.88 -9.56 -5.76
N ILE A 72 21.71 -9.98 -6.25
CA ILE A 72 21.58 -10.63 -7.57
C ILE A 72 21.83 -9.64 -8.72
N ALA A 73 21.38 -8.39 -8.56
CA ALA A 73 21.57 -7.33 -9.55
C ALA A 73 23.01 -6.81 -9.61
N GLY A 74 23.83 -7.07 -8.58
CA GLY A 74 25.17 -6.50 -8.46
C GLY A 74 25.16 -4.98 -8.22
N THR A 75 24.06 -4.44 -7.70
CA THR A 75 23.88 -3.00 -7.46
C THR A 75 23.34 -2.76 -6.05
N PRO A 76 23.62 -1.60 -5.43
CA PRO A 76 23.10 -1.31 -4.10
C PRO A 76 21.57 -1.17 -4.13
N ALA A 77 20.91 -1.66 -3.07
CA ALA A 77 19.47 -1.47 -2.90
C ALA A 77 19.13 0.03 -2.82
N PRO A 78 18.09 0.51 -3.52
CA PRO A 78 17.60 1.87 -3.40
C PRO A 78 17.19 2.19 -1.96
N ARG A 79 17.30 3.48 -1.58
CA ARG A 79 16.69 3.95 -0.33
C ARG A 79 15.17 4.06 -0.51
N TYR A 80 14.43 3.12 0.05
CA TYR A 80 12.97 3.16 0.05
C TYR A 80 12.44 4.13 1.09
N GLN A 81 11.61 5.08 0.65
CA GLN A 81 10.84 5.89 1.57
C GLN A 81 9.68 5.06 2.12
N ARG A 82 9.84 4.51 3.33
CA ARG A 82 8.76 3.79 4.04
C ARG A 82 7.63 4.71 4.52
N HIS A 83 7.79 6.03 4.38
CA HIS A 83 6.79 6.98 4.83
C HIS A 83 5.64 7.05 3.82
N ARG A 84 4.62 6.20 4.00
CA ARG A 84 3.33 6.45 3.37
C ARG A 84 2.80 7.77 3.93
N PRO A 85 2.64 8.83 3.12
CA PRO A 85 2.02 10.04 3.62
C PRO A 85 0.65 9.68 4.17
N ARG A 86 0.38 10.10 5.41
CA ARG A 86 -0.94 9.92 6.02
C ARG A 86 -1.95 10.57 5.07
N PRO A 87 -3.02 9.87 4.65
CA PRO A 87 -4.03 10.47 3.81
C PRO A 87 -4.50 11.77 4.43
N THR A 88 -4.35 12.88 3.71
CA THR A 88 -4.83 14.18 4.15
C THR A 88 -6.35 14.16 4.13
N ILE A 89 -6.97 14.63 5.21
CA ILE A 89 -8.43 14.84 5.24
C ILE A 89 -8.72 16.01 4.31
N PRO A 90 -9.58 15.85 3.28
CA PRO A 90 -9.99 16.97 2.45
C PRO A 90 -10.62 18.09 3.28
N HIS A 91 -10.39 19.34 2.90
CA HIS A 91 -11.00 20.49 3.59
C HIS A 91 -12.53 20.57 3.38
N HIS A 92 -13.06 19.90 2.34
CA HIS A 92 -14.47 19.95 1.98
C HIS A 92 -15.03 18.54 1.76
N CYS A 93 -16.31 18.36 2.07
CA CYS A 93 -17.01 17.10 1.85
C CYS A 93 -17.12 16.81 0.35
N GLN A 94 -16.68 15.63 -0.10
CA GLN A 94 -16.75 15.24 -1.51
C GLN A 94 -18.19 15.09 -2.05
N GLY A 95 -19.20 14.99 -1.17
CA GLY A 95 -20.60 14.84 -1.59
C GLY A 95 -21.40 16.14 -1.61
N CYS A 96 -21.23 16.99 -0.59
CA CYS A 96 -22.01 18.24 -0.46
C CYS A 96 -21.16 19.51 -0.52
N HIS A 97 -19.85 19.38 -0.69
CA HIS A 97 -18.86 20.47 -0.78
C HIS A 97 -18.78 21.42 0.41
N LYS A 98 -19.57 21.21 1.47
CA LYS A 98 -19.44 21.97 2.72
C LYS A 98 -18.09 21.72 3.40
N PRO A 99 -17.51 22.74 4.06
CA PRO A 99 -16.24 22.59 4.75
C PRO A 99 -16.34 21.57 5.88
N LEU A 100 -15.31 20.76 6.02
CA LEU A 100 -15.24 19.65 6.97
C LEU A 100 -14.61 20.12 8.28
N HIS A 101 -15.37 19.98 9.36
CA HIS A 101 -14.81 20.09 10.70
C HIS A 101 -14.26 18.72 11.14
N PRO A 102 -13.11 18.65 11.84
CA PRO A 102 -12.64 17.41 12.45
C PRO A 102 -13.71 16.72 13.30
N TRP A 103 -13.63 15.40 13.42
CA TRP A 103 -14.58 14.66 14.23
C TRP A 103 -14.51 15.13 15.69
N THR A 104 -15.67 15.41 16.28
CA THR A 104 -15.81 15.83 17.69
C THR A 104 -16.98 15.09 18.32
N ARG A 105 -16.91 14.89 19.64
CA ARG A 105 -18.04 14.38 20.44
C ARG A 105 -19.05 15.47 20.82
N ASN A 106 -18.71 16.73 20.58
CA ASN A 106 -19.46 17.93 20.98
C ASN A 106 -19.90 18.68 19.71
N PRO A 107 -21.07 18.37 19.13
CA PRO A 107 -21.52 18.95 17.86
C PRO A 107 -21.64 20.47 17.87
N GLU A 108 -21.92 21.06 19.03
CA GLU A 108 -21.98 22.50 19.28
C GLU A 108 -20.66 23.24 19.00
N GLN A 109 -19.52 22.53 18.93
CA GLN A 109 -18.23 23.11 18.56
C GLN A 109 -18.05 23.26 17.04
N ILE A 110 -18.95 22.68 16.24
CA ILE A 110 -18.86 22.75 14.78
C ILE A 110 -19.34 24.14 14.35
N PRO A 111 -18.49 24.95 13.68
CA PRO A 111 -18.90 26.27 13.23
C PRO A 111 -20.08 26.20 12.26
N GLU A 112 -20.87 27.27 12.19
CA GLU A 112 -21.98 27.36 11.24
C GLU A 112 -21.48 27.14 9.80
N GLY A 113 -22.30 26.47 8.99
CA GLY A 113 -21.96 26.10 7.61
C GLY A 113 -21.01 24.90 7.46
N HIS A 114 -20.34 24.45 8.54
CA HIS A 114 -19.46 23.29 8.51
C HIS A 114 -20.21 21.98 8.74
N VAL A 115 -19.59 20.87 8.35
CA VAL A 115 -20.12 19.53 8.57
C VAL A 115 -19.07 18.62 9.19
N MET A 116 -19.49 17.74 10.10
CA MET A 116 -18.56 16.82 10.77
C MET A 116 -17.95 15.81 9.80
N HIS A 117 -16.62 15.78 9.73
CA HIS A 117 -15.87 14.75 9.03
C HIS A 117 -16.10 13.37 9.67
N TYR A 118 -16.27 12.38 8.81
CA TYR A 118 -16.40 10.99 9.22
C TYR A 118 -15.26 10.14 8.65
N ALA A 119 -15.31 9.84 7.35
CA ALA A 119 -14.31 9.00 6.69
C ALA A 119 -14.27 9.25 5.19
N ARG A 120 -13.09 9.01 4.60
CA ARG A 120 -12.84 9.06 3.14
C ARG A 120 -13.24 10.40 2.50
N GLY A 121 -13.12 11.51 3.23
CA GLY A 121 -13.48 12.84 2.72
C GLY A 121 -14.98 13.14 2.68
N TYR A 122 -15.81 12.36 3.38
CA TYR A 122 -17.25 12.62 3.49
C TYR A 122 -17.64 13.07 4.89
N CYS A 123 -18.68 13.91 4.95
CA CYS A 123 -19.38 14.18 6.19
C CYS A 123 -20.29 13.01 6.59
N THR A 124 -20.72 12.99 7.85
CA THR A 124 -21.65 11.98 8.40
C THR A 124 -22.91 11.81 7.54
N GLY A 125 -23.52 12.91 7.10
CA GLY A 125 -24.73 12.90 6.28
C GLY A 125 -24.54 12.29 4.89
N CYS A 126 -23.52 12.74 4.14
CA CYS A 126 -23.21 12.20 2.82
C CYS A 126 -22.78 10.73 2.89
N ARG A 127 -22.04 10.34 3.94
CA ARG A 127 -21.66 8.94 4.15
C ARG A 127 -22.88 8.06 4.40
N ALA A 128 -23.85 8.51 5.20
CA ALA A 128 -25.08 7.77 5.44
C ALA A 128 -25.89 7.60 4.15
N ARG A 129 -26.00 8.65 3.32
CA ARG A 129 -26.65 8.58 2.00
C ARG A 129 -25.98 7.54 1.08
N TYR A 130 -24.65 7.59 0.99
CA TYR A 130 -23.88 6.62 0.20
C TYR A 130 -24.09 5.17 0.65
N ARG A 131 -24.09 4.93 1.97
CA ARG A 131 -24.35 3.59 2.53
C ARG A 131 -25.76 3.09 2.22
N ARG A 132 -26.76 3.96 2.21
CA ARG A 132 -28.13 3.61 1.82
C ARG A 132 -28.20 3.24 0.34
N ALA A 133 -27.65 4.06 -0.55
CA ALA A 133 -27.63 3.79 -1.99
C ALA A 133 -27.00 2.42 -2.31
N LYS A 134 -25.87 2.08 -1.66
CA LYS A 134 -25.22 0.77 -1.84
C LYS A 134 -26.08 -0.43 -1.47
N ARG A 135 -27.03 -0.28 -0.56
CA ARG A 135 -27.92 -1.38 -0.12
C ARG A 135 -29.10 -1.60 -1.05
N THR A 136 -29.46 -0.60 -1.85
CA THR A 136 -30.59 -0.66 -2.79
C THR A 136 -30.19 -1.23 -4.15
N THR A 137 -28.88 -1.33 -4.43
CA THR A 137 -28.34 -1.87 -5.70
C THR A 137 -27.89 -3.34 -5.58
N THR A 138 -28.25 -4.02 -4.49
CA THR A 138 -28.09 -5.47 -4.30
C THR A 138 -29.48 -6.06 -4.17
#